data_AF-A0A662RF29-F1
#
_entry.id   AF-A0A662RF29-F1
#
_cell.length_a   1.000
_cell.length_b   1.000
_cell.length_c   1.000
_cell.angle_alpha   90.00
_cell.angle_beta   90.00
_cell.angle_gamma   90.00
#
_symmetry.space_group_name_H-M   'P 1'
#
loop_
_entity.id
_entity.type
_entity.pdbx_description
1 polymer ?
#
loop_
_entity_poly.entity_id
_entity_poly.type
_entity_poly.pdbx_seq_one_letter_code
_entity_poly.pdbx_strand_id
1 'polypeptide(L)' 'MFPKYPRLNAEFVVEASKKGIEIYPWTINTREDLAKALELDVDGVVTDDPCKLKLFMEKMEKSNKECVMK' A
#
# COMPACT_ATOMS: atom_id res chain seq x y z
N MET A 1 5.97 11.99 3.12
CA MET A 1 7.35 11.70 2.67
C MET A 1 7.31 10.64 1.57
N PHE A 2 8.15 10.77 0.53
CA PHE A 2 8.16 9.86 -0.63
C PHE A 2 9.43 8.99 -0.71
N PRO A 3 9.54 7.91 0.09
CA PRO A 3 10.69 7.02 0.05
C PRO A 3 10.65 6.10 -1.18
N LYS A 4 11.84 5.73 -1.68
CA LYS A 4 11.96 4.76 -2.79
C LYS A 4 11.73 3.32 -2.27
N TYR A 5 10.71 2.66 -2.78
CA TYR A 5 10.47 1.23 -2.55
C TYR A 5 11.56 0.38 -3.24
N PRO A 6 12.01 -0.78 -2.69
CA PRO A 6 11.55 -1.52 -1.49
C PRO A 6 12.30 -1.18 -0.18
N ARG A 7 13.01 -0.06 -0.10
CA ARG A 7 13.82 0.27 1.11
C ARG A 7 12.99 0.78 2.30
N LEU A 8 11.70 0.48 2.33
CA LEU A 8 10.80 0.88 3.40
C LEU A 8 10.70 -0.26 4.42
N ASN A 9 11.01 0.04 5.68
CA ASN A 9 10.87 -0.90 6.79
C ASN A 9 9.65 -0.54 7.66
N ALA A 10 9.02 -1.55 8.26
CA ALA A 10 7.88 -1.35 9.15
C ALA A 10 8.21 -0.41 10.32
N GLU A 11 9.41 -0.54 10.91
CA GLU A 11 9.85 0.32 12.01
C GLU A 11 9.87 1.79 11.61
N PHE A 12 10.34 2.09 10.39
CA PHE A 12 10.36 3.46 9.87
C PHE A 12 8.95 4.00 9.67
N VAL A 13 8.03 3.18 9.18
CA VAL A 13 6.62 3.60 9.00
C VAL A 13 5.97 3.89 10.35
N VAL A 14 6.17 3.02 11.33
CA VAL A 14 5.65 3.23 12.69
C VAL A 14 6.22 4.49 13.34
N GLU A 15 7.53 4.74 13.20
CA GLU A 15 8.14 5.96 13.74
C GLU A 15 7.64 7.23 13.07
N ALA A 16 7.45 7.20 11.75
CA ALA A 16 6.91 8.33 10.99
C ALA A 16 5.44 8.58 11.35
N SER A 17 4.62 7.54 11.41
CA SER A 17 3.23 7.61 11.83
C SER A 17 3.09 8.19 13.25
N LYS A 18 3.94 7.77 14.20
CA LYS A 18 4.01 8.35 15.55
C LYS A 18 4.36 9.84 15.56
N LYS A 19 5.09 10.31 14.56
CA LYS A 19 5.45 11.73 14.37
C LYS A 19 4.40 12.51 13.57
N GLY A 20 3.31 11.86 13.14
CA GLY A 20 2.29 12.44 12.27
C GLY A 20 2.80 12.70 10.85
N ILE A 21 3.80 11.94 10.40
CA ILE A 21 4.38 12.06 9.06
C ILE A 21 3.75 11.01 8.16
N GLU A 22 2.99 11.47 7.17
CA GLU A 22 2.39 10.60 6.17
C GLU A 22 3.45 10.01 5.23
N ILE A 23 3.37 8.73 4.90
CA ILE A 23 4.31 8.04 4.01
C ILE A 23 3.63 7.57 2.74
N TYR A 24 4.24 7.94 1.60
CA TYR A 24 3.80 7.58 0.27
C TYR A 24 4.97 6.96 -0.52
N PRO A 25 5.19 5.63 -0.47
CA PRO A 25 6.29 5.02 -1.21
C PRO A 25 6.04 5.10 -2.72
N TRP A 26 7.13 5.33 -3.45
CA TRP A 26 7.17 5.28 -4.92
C TRP A 26 8.29 4.33 -5.39
N THR A 27 8.16 3.61 -6.50
CA THR A 27 6.95 3.43 -7.32
C THR A 27 6.42 2.02 -7.09
N ILE A 28 5.13 1.91 -6.77
CA ILE A 28 4.44 0.63 -6.59
C ILE A 28 3.70 0.30 -7.88
N ASN A 29 4.20 -0.68 -8.64
CA ASN A 29 3.63 -1.07 -9.94
C ASN A 29 3.09 -2.51 -9.94
N THR A 30 3.41 -3.32 -8.93
CA THR A 30 2.98 -4.72 -8.84
C THR A 30 1.97 -4.93 -7.72
N ARG A 31 1.15 -6.00 -7.84
CA ARG A 31 0.20 -6.40 -6.80
C ARG A 31 0.92 -6.80 -5.50
N GLU A 32 2.08 -7.44 -5.61
CA GLU A 32 2.85 -7.90 -4.46
C GLU A 32 3.41 -6.72 -3.67
N ASP A 33 3.93 -5.70 -4.37
CA ASP A 33 4.43 -4.49 -3.72
C ASP A 33 3.30 -3.68 -3.08
N LEU A 34 2.13 -3.65 -3.73
CA LEU A 34 0.93 -3.04 -3.16
C LEU A 34 0.47 -3.76 -1.90
N ALA A 35 0.43 -5.09 -1.92
CA ALA A 35 0.06 -5.89 -0.75
C ALA A 35 1.03 -5.62 0.41
N LYS A 36 2.34 -5.63 0.14
CA LYS A 36 3.35 -5.29 1.14
C LYS A 36 3.22 -3.86 1.66
N ALA A 37 2.93 -2.90 0.79
CA ALA A 37 2.72 -1.51 1.20
C ALA A 37 1.51 -1.39 2.13
N LEU A 38 0.41 -2.10 1.83
CA LEU A 38 -0.76 -2.18 2.70
C LEU A 38 -0.46 -2.88 4.03
N GLU A 39 0.34 -3.96 4.02
CA GLU A 39 0.80 -4.64 5.24
C GLU A 39 1.68 -3.75 6.13
N LEU A 40 2.40 -2.79 5.52
CA LEU A 40 3.24 -1.82 6.22
C LEU A 40 2.46 -0.64 6.80
N ASP A 41 1.13 -0.57 6.60
CA ASP A 41 0.25 0.51 7.08
C ASP A 41 0.67 1.91 6.56
N VAL A 42 0.97 2.00 5.26
CA VAL A 42 1.28 3.29 4.62
C VAL A 42 0.02 4.06 4.27
N ASP A 43 0.08 5.40 4.35
CA ASP A 43 -1.08 6.29 4.09
C ASP A 43 -1.55 6.27 2.63
N GLY A 44 -0.66 5.95 1.70
CA GLY A 44 -1.01 5.77 0.30
C GLY A 44 0.19 5.34 -0.52
N VAL A 45 0.00 5.06 -1.80
CA VAL A 45 1.06 4.61 -2.70
C VAL A 45 1.12 5.47 -3.95
N VAL A 46 2.32 5.67 -4.48
CA VAL A 46 2.51 6.32 -5.78
C VAL A 46 2.77 5.26 -6.83
N THR A 47 1.97 5.29 -7.90
CA THR A 47 2.04 4.36 -9.03
C THR A 47 2.05 5.13 -10.33
N ASP A 48 2.74 4.60 -11.34
CA ASP A 48 2.67 5.13 -12.71
C ASP A 48 1.36 4.73 -13.41
N ASP A 49 0.67 3.68 -12.93
CA ASP A 49 -0.54 3.09 -13.53
C ASP A 49 -1.76 3.14 -12.56
N PRO A 50 -2.39 4.31 -12.35
CA PRO A 50 -3.52 4.44 -11.43
C PRO A 50 -4.73 3.57 -11.84
N CYS A 51 -4.93 3.35 -13.15
CA CYS A 51 -6.00 2.50 -13.66
C CYS A 51 -5.85 1.03 -13.23
N LYS A 52 -4.63 0.48 -13.28
CA LYS A 52 -4.36 -0.90 -12.84
C LYS A 52 -4.55 -1.02 -11.33
N LEU A 53 -4.03 -0.04 -10.58
CA LEU A 53 -4.17 0.00 -9.13
C LEU A 53 -5.64 -0.05 -8.69
N LYS A 54 -6.50 0.76 -9.31
CA LYS A 54 -7.94 0.77 -9.02
C LYS A 54 -8.58 -0.60 -9.24
N LEU A 55 -8.30 -1.24 -10.38
CA LEU A 55 -8.81 -2.58 -10.68
C LEU A 55 -8.34 -3.61 -9.65
N PHE A 56 -7.09 -3.50 -9.18
CA PHE A 56 -6.57 -4.38 -8.13
C PHE A 56 -7.29 -4.16 -6.78
N MET A 57 -7.52 -2.91 -6.37
CA MET A 57 -8.25 -2.59 -5.14
C MET A 57 -9.69 -3.10 -5.20
N GLU A 58 -10.39 -2.88 -6.31
CA GLU A 58 -11.76 -3.38 -6.53
C GLU A 58 -11.81 -4.93 -6.48
N LYS A 59 -10.79 -5.60 -7.01
CA LYS A 59 -10.68 -7.06 -6.96
C LYS A 59 -10.42 -7.57 -5.54
N MET A 60 -9.60 -6.87 -4.75
CA MET A 60 -9.35 -7.22 -3.34
C MET A 60 -10.61 -7.06 -2.48
N GLU A 61 -11.37 -5.97 -2.68
CA GLU A 61 -12.63 -5.76 -1.94
C GLU A 61 -13.67 -6.86 -2.24
N LYS A 62 -13.78 -7.28 -3.51
CA LYS A 62 -14.68 -8.38 -3.90
C LYS A 62 -14.24 -9.72 -3.29
N SER A 63 -12.94 -10.01 -3.30
CA SER A 63 -12.41 -11.25 -2.72
C SER A 63 -12.61 -11.30 -1.19
N ASN A 64 -12.55 -10.15 -0.51
CA ASN A 64 -12.79 -10.07 0.93
C ASN A 64 -14.28 -10.26 1.28
N LYS A 65 -15.20 -9.72 0.47
CA LYS A 65 -16.65 -9.94 0.67
C LYS A 65 -17.07 -11.40 0.47
N GLU A 66 -16.41 -12.12 -0.43
CA GLU A 66 -16.67 -13.55 -0.64
C GLU A 66 -16.15 -14.43 0.53
N CYS A 67 -15.10 -13.98 1.22
CA CYS A 67 -14.57 -14.67 2.40
C CYS A 67 -15.40 -14.45 3.68
N VAL A 68 -16.05 -13.29 3.84
CA VAL A 68 -16.83 -12.95 5.05
C VAL A 68 -18.22 -13.60 5.05
N MET A 69 -18.72 -14.09 3.91
CA MET A 69 -20.03 -14.75 3.79
C MET A 69 -19.98 -16.29 3.88
N LYS A 70 -18.90 -16.89 4.39
CA LYS A 70 -18.78 -18.34 4.51
C LYS A 70 -18.41 -18.79 5.91
#